data_AF-A0A7T1T2G0-F1
#
_entry.id   AF-A0A7T1T2G0-F1
#
_cell.length_a   1.000
_cell.length_b   1.000
_cell.length_c   1.000
_cell.angle_alpha   90.00
_cell.angle_beta   90.00
_cell.angle_gamma   90.00
#
_symmetry.space_group_name_H-M   'P 1'
#
loop_
_entity.id
_entity.type
_entity.pdbx_description
1 polymer ?
#
loop_
_entity_poly.entity_id
_entity_poly.type
_entity_poly.pdbx_seq_one_letter_code
_entity_poly.pdbx_strand_id
1 'polypeptide(L)'
;MNDLPASRPSPAVPIGSQMVIELIGTPPRQLARLHASDRAEDTVAQLVVTGARHLDYLHEQLASQAQQAADNLTRVATGKAHINSLGVLQNSATQIDILASRRADAMEHLKEMIHAYRQLTTHTGASPEHALQRGATPARGAPTPPPSAHPSARRNRP
;
A
#
# COMPACT_ATOMS: atom_id res chain seq x y z
N MET A 1 26.01 31.28 16.11
CA MET A 1 24.94 30.47 16.71
C MET A 1 24.34 29.65 15.57
N ASN A 2 24.44 28.32 15.60
CA ASN A 2 24.16 27.42 14.47
C ASN A 2 22.66 27.38 14.10
N ASP A 3 22.35 27.59 12.81
CA ASP A 3 21.09 27.17 12.20
C ASP A 3 21.09 25.64 12.05
N LEU A 4 20.24 24.95 12.81
CA LEU A 4 19.96 23.53 12.59
C LEU A 4 19.10 23.40 11.32
N PRO A 5 19.42 22.48 10.39
CA PRO A 5 18.60 22.27 9.21
C PRO A 5 17.21 21.78 9.63
N ALA A 6 16.17 22.41 9.08
CA ALA A 6 14.78 22.01 9.27
C ALA A 6 14.65 20.49 9.03
N SER A 7 14.24 19.76 10.08
CA SER A 7 13.96 18.33 10.01
C SER A 7 13.04 18.07 8.83
N ARG A 8 13.51 17.31 7.83
CA ARG A 8 12.64 16.85 6.75
C ARG A 8 11.47 16.11 7.37
N PRO A 9 10.21 16.36 6.93
CA PRO A 9 9.09 15.57 7.41
C PRO A 9 9.37 14.10 7.10
N SER A 10 9.17 13.24 8.10
CA SER A 10 9.22 11.79 7.88
C SER A 10 8.18 11.45 6.80
N PRO A 11 8.47 10.54 5.85
CA PRO A 11 7.49 10.14 4.86
C PRO A 11 6.24 9.64 5.58
N ALA A 12 5.08 10.20 5.24
CA ALA A 12 3.82 9.81 5.84
C ALA A 12 3.59 8.31 5.60
N VAL A 13 3.23 7.58 6.65
CA VAL A 13 2.95 6.15 6.55
C VAL A 13 1.73 5.97 5.63
N PRO A 14 1.78 5.11 4.59
CA PRO A 14 0.68 4.91 3.67
C PRO A 14 -0.45 4.13 4.37
N ILE A 15 -1.31 4.87 5.08
CA ILE A 15 -2.35 4.34 5.97
C ILE A 15 -3.42 3.50 5.25
N GLY A 16 -3.75 3.81 4.00
CA GLY A 16 -4.72 3.07 3.21
C GLY A 16 -4.14 1.76 2.72
N SER A 17 -2.90 1.78 2.23
CA SER A 17 -2.18 0.54 1.90
C SER A 17 -2.00 -0.36 3.12
N GLN A 18 -1.68 0.22 4.28
CA GLN A 18 -1.56 -0.50 5.54
C GLN A 18 -2.89 -1.12 5.98
N MET A 19 -4.00 -0.37 5.89
CA MET A 19 -5.31 -0.88 6.26
C MET A 19 -5.75 -2.08 5.40
N VAL A 20 -5.42 -2.07 4.10
CA VAL A 20 -5.65 -3.23 3.23
C VAL A 20 -4.82 -4.44 3.65
N ILE A 21 -3.55 -4.24 4.03
CA ILE A 21 -2.69 -5.33 4.54
C ILE A 21 -3.26 -5.90 5.84
N GLU A 22 -3.67 -5.05 6.78
CA GLU A 22 -4.21 -5.50 8.07
C GLU A 22 -5.53 -6.27 7.92
N LEU A 23 -6.39 -5.85 7.01
CA LEU A 23 -7.70 -6.47 6.83
C LEU A 23 -7.68 -7.63 5.84
N ILE A 24 -6.95 -7.55 4.73
CA ILE A 24 -6.96 -8.62 3.72
C ILE A 24 -5.74 -9.56 3.86
N GLY A 25 -4.71 -9.16 4.59
CA GLY A 25 -3.46 -9.91 4.72
C GLY A 25 -2.59 -9.86 3.47
N THR A 26 -3.03 -9.16 2.41
CA THR A 26 -2.36 -9.07 1.12
C THR A 26 -2.18 -7.60 0.73
N PRO A 27 -0.99 -7.18 0.25
CA PRO A 27 -0.79 -5.80 -0.18
C PRO A 27 -1.66 -5.46 -1.39
N PRO A 28 -2.13 -4.20 -1.53
CA PRO A 28 -3.04 -3.79 -2.61
C PRO A 28 -2.55 -4.16 -4.01
N ARG A 29 -1.25 -3.97 -4.29
CA ARG A 29 -0.67 -4.28 -5.61
C ARG A 29 -0.75 -5.76 -5.98
N GLN A 30 -0.73 -6.64 -4.98
CA GLN A 30 -0.84 -8.08 -5.17
C GLN A 30 -2.31 -8.49 -5.29
N LEU A 31 -3.21 -7.81 -4.57
CA LEU A 31 -4.66 -8.04 -4.61
C LEU A 31 -5.22 -8.00 -6.04
N ALA A 32 -4.88 -6.96 -6.81
CA ALA A 32 -5.30 -6.80 -8.20
C ALA A 32 -4.68 -7.82 -9.18
N ARG A 33 -3.74 -8.65 -8.73
CA ARG A 33 -3.12 -9.71 -9.55
C ARG A 33 -3.65 -11.11 -9.22
N LEU A 34 -4.49 -11.23 -8.19
CA LEU A 34 -5.02 -12.53 -7.74
C LEU A 34 -6.15 -13.04 -8.62
N HIS A 35 -6.86 -12.14 -9.30
CA HIS A 35 -8.05 -12.47 -10.06
C HIS A 35 -7.77 -12.42 -11.56
N ALA A 36 -8.42 -13.29 -12.32
CA ALA A 36 -8.41 -13.20 -13.77
C ALA A 36 -9.12 -11.89 -14.18
N SER A 37 -8.55 -11.20 -15.16
CA SER A 37 -9.12 -9.96 -15.69
C SER A 37 -10.57 -10.15 -16.12
N ASP A 38 -11.39 -9.11 -15.94
CA ASP A 38 -12.80 -9.05 -16.34
C ASP A 38 -13.77 -9.88 -15.47
N ARG A 39 -13.32 -10.28 -14.28
CA ARG A 39 -14.19 -10.85 -13.24
C ARG A 39 -14.65 -9.79 -12.25
N ALA A 40 -15.81 -9.99 -11.64
CA ALA A 40 -16.34 -9.08 -10.63
C ALA A 40 -15.35 -8.89 -9.47
N GLU A 41 -14.63 -9.95 -9.09
CA GLU A 41 -13.60 -9.92 -8.06
C GLU A 41 -12.41 -9.03 -8.42
N ASP A 42 -12.03 -9.00 -9.70
CA ASP A 42 -10.96 -8.14 -10.21
C ASP A 42 -11.37 -6.67 -10.14
N THR A 43 -12.60 -6.35 -10.58
CA THR A 43 -13.16 -4.99 -10.48
C THR A 43 -13.19 -4.50 -9.03
N VAL A 44 -13.68 -5.32 -8.10
CA VAL A 44 -13.75 -4.93 -6.69
C VAL A 44 -12.34 -4.86 -6.07
N ALA A 45 -11.42 -5.75 -6.41
CA ALA A 45 -10.02 -5.65 -6.00
C ALA A 45 -9.40 -4.32 -6.47
N GLN A 46 -9.66 -3.93 -7.72
CA GLN A 46 -9.14 -2.67 -8.28
C GLN A 46 -9.75 -1.44 -7.61
N LEU A 47 -11.02 -1.50 -7.19
CA LEU A 47 -11.65 -0.46 -6.37
C LEU A 47 -10.97 -0.33 -5.01
N VAL A 48 -10.68 -1.45 -4.33
CA VAL A 48 -9.93 -1.46 -3.06
C VAL A 48 -8.53 -0.85 -3.25
N VAL A 49 -7.82 -1.21 -4.33
CA VAL A 49 -6.50 -0.63 -4.64
C VAL A 49 -6.58 0.87 -4.86
N THR A 50 -7.58 1.33 -5.61
CA THR A 50 -7.78 2.75 -5.90
C THR A 50 -8.15 3.52 -4.64
N GLY A 51 -9.04 2.97 -3.81
CA GLY A 51 -9.41 3.55 -2.51
C GLY A 51 -8.24 3.65 -1.55
N ALA A 52 -7.40 2.63 -1.46
CA ALA A 52 -6.18 2.64 -0.64
C ALA A 52 -5.22 3.76 -1.05
N ARG A 53 -4.94 3.89 -2.36
CA ARG A 53 -4.10 4.97 -2.89
C ARG A 53 -4.70 6.35 -2.66
N HIS A 54 -6.02 6.48 -2.80
CA HIS A 54 -6.70 7.74 -2.54
C HIS A 54 -6.56 8.16 -1.07
N LEU A 55 -6.74 7.23 -0.14
CA LEU A 55 -6.56 7.48 1.29
C LEU A 55 -5.10 7.81 1.64
N ASP A 56 -4.13 7.12 1.03
CA ASP A 56 -2.70 7.41 1.18
C ASP A 56 -2.40 8.86 0.74
N TYR A 57 -2.93 9.28 -0.41
CA TYR A 57 -2.77 10.64 -0.93
C TYR A 57 -3.40 11.69 -0.02
N LEU A 58 -4.63 11.49 0.44
CA LEU A 58 -5.29 12.43 1.37
C LEU A 58 -4.52 12.56 2.68
N HIS A 59 -3.94 11.47 3.18
CA HIS A 59 -3.11 11.49 4.38
C HIS A 59 -1.83 12.29 4.17
N GLU A 60 -1.14 12.10 3.04
CA GLU A 60 0.04 12.87 2.67
C GLU A 60 -0.27 14.37 2.56
N GLN A 61 -1.39 14.73 1.91
CA GLN A 61 -1.83 16.12 1.82
C GLN A 61 -2.10 16.73 3.19
N LEU A 62 -2.82 16.00 4.07
CA LEU A 62 -3.11 16.45 5.42
C LEU A 62 -1.82 16.68 6.22
N ALA A 63 -0.87 15.73 6.16
CA ALA A 63 0.41 15.82 6.85
C ALA A 63 1.23 17.02 6.35
N SER A 64 1.30 17.22 5.03
CA SER A 64 1.99 18.36 4.42
C SER A 64 1.37 19.69 4.86
N GLN A 65 0.04 19.79 4.85
CA GLN A 65 -0.67 21.01 5.24
C GLN A 65 -0.48 21.33 6.73
N ALA A 66 -0.56 20.30 7.59
CA ALA A 66 -0.30 20.45 9.02
C ALA A 66 1.14 20.90 9.30
N GLN A 67 2.13 20.35 8.59
CA GLN A 67 3.52 20.77 8.72
C GLN A 67 3.71 22.23 8.30
N GLN A 68 3.12 22.64 7.17
CA GLN A 68 3.19 24.03 6.72
C GLN A 68 2.56 25.01 7.73
N ALA A 69 1.44 24.63 8.34
CA ALA A 69 0.81 25.41 9.40
C ALA A 69 1.72 25.52 10.65
N ALA A 70 2.36 24.41 11.05
CA ALA A 70 3.30 24.39 12.18
C ALA A 70 4.52 25.30 11.92
N ASP A 71 5.08 25.28 10.70
CA ASP A 71 6.20 26.14 10.30
C ASP A 71 5.79 27.62 10.33
N ASN A 72 4.57 27.94 9.87
CA ASN A 72 4.01 29.29 9.93
C ASN A 72 3.88 29.77 11.38
N LEU A 73 3.30 28.96 12.27
CA LEU A 73 3.17 29.28 13.69
C LEU A 73 4.53 29.49 14.35
N THR A 74 5.52 28.66 14.02
CA THR A 74 6.90 28.79 14.53
C THR A 74 7.53 30.12 14.10
N ARG A 75 7.30 30.56 12.85
CA ARG A 75 7.79 31.86 12.38
C ARG A 75 7.09 33.03 13.08
N VAL A 76 5.79 32.93 13.36
CA VAL A 76 5.06 33.93 14.14
C VAL A 76 5.58 34.01 15.56
N ALA A 77 5.74 32.87 16.24
CA ALA A 77 6.24 32.79 17.61
C ALA A 77 7.67 33.34 17.76
N THR A 78 8.49 33.21 16.72
CA THR A 78 9.86 33.75 16.69
C THR A 78 9.93 35.21 16.21
N GLY A 79 8.79 35.85 15.96
CA GLY A 79 8.72 37.24 15.47
C GLY A 79 9.24 37.42 14.03
N LYS A 80 9.43 36.32 13.29
CA LYS A 80 9.96 36.31 11.91
C LYS A 80 8.86 36.45 10.85
N ALA A 81 7.58 36.55 11.24
CA ALA A 81 6.44 36.67 10.32
C ALA A 81 5.57 37.91 10.63
N HIS A 82 5.12 38.61 9.57
CA HIS A 82 4.38 39.88 9.65
C HIS A 82 2.84 39.73 9.60
N ILE A 83 2.18 40.88 9.81
CA ILE A 83 0.75 41.24 10.03
C ILE A 83 -0.33 40.35 9.38
N ASN A 84 -0.08 39.70 8.24
CA ASN A 84 -1.09 38.88 7.56
C ASN A 84 -1.06 37.38 7.92
N SER A 85 -0.23 37.00 8.91
CA SER A 85 -0.07 35.61 9.33
C SER A 85 -1.35 35.00 9.93
N LEU A 86 -2.20 35.81 10.56
CA LEU A 86 -3.44 35.33 11.15
C LEU A 86 -4.44 34.82 10.10
N GLY A 87 -4.59 35.55 8.98
CA GLY A 87 -5.45 35.11 7.87
C GLY A 87 -4.92 33.86 7.15
N VAL A 88 -3.59 33.74 7.03
CA VAL A 88 -2.95 32.53 6.49
C VAL A 88 -3.20 31.33 7.41
N LEU A 89 -3.08 31.50 8.73
CA LEU A 89 -3.35 30.44 9.70
C LEU A 89 -4.81 30.01 9.70
N GLN A 90 -5.74 30.96 9.63
CA GLN A 90 -7.17 30.65 9.55
C GLN A 90 -7.49 29.86 8.28
N ASN A 91 -6.91 30.24 7.14
CA ASN A 91 -7.06 29.48 5.89
C ASN A 91 -6.46 28.07 6.02
N SER A 92 -5.24 27.95 6.58
CA SER A 92 -4.62 26.65 6.83
C SER A 92 -5.46 25.76 7.74
N ALA A 93 -6.07 26.31 8.80
CA ALA A 93 -6.96 25.57 9.69
C ALA A 93 -8.18 25.01 8.94
N THR A 94 -8.87 25.85 8.16
CA THR A 94 -10.00 25.40 7.32
C THR A 94 -9.59 24.31 6.33
N GLN A 95 -8.41 24.41 5.71
CA GLN A 95 -7.93 23.38 4.78
C GLN A 95 -7.63 22.07 5.49
N ILE A 96 -7.03 22.12 6.69
CA ILE A 96 -6.78 20.94 7.53
C ILE A 96 -8.09 20.25 7.90
N ASP A 97 -9.10 21.01 8.33
CA ASP A 97 -10.41 20.46 8.68
C ASP A 97 -11.09 19.78 7.50
N ILE A 98 -11.07 20.41 6.32
CA ILE A 98 -11.62 19.81 5.08
C ILE A 98 -10.88 18.52 4.73
N LEU A 99 -9.55 18.52 4.78
CA LEU A 99 -8.74 17.33 4.49
C LEU A 99 -8.96 16.22 5.53
N ALA A 100 -9.14 16.56 6.80
CA ALA A 100 -9.44 15.61 7.86
C ALA A 100 -10.79 14.92 7.64
N SER A 101 -11.83 15.67 7.30
CA SER A 101 -13.15 15.13 6.96
C SER A 101 -13.08 14.22 5.73
N ARG A 102 -12.44 14.68 4.64
CA ARG A 102 -12.24 13.86 3.43
C ARG A 102 -11.48 12.57 3.71
N ARG A 103 -10.46 12.62 4.57
CA ARG A 103 -9.70 11.44 4.99
C ARG A 103 -10.58 10.47 5.78
N ALA A 104 -11.44 10.96 6.68
CA ALA A 104 -12.37 10.13 7.42
C ALA A 104 -13.38 9.44 6.47
N ASP A 105 -13.96 10.19 5.54
CA ASP A 105 -14.89 9.65 4.54
C ASP A 105 -14.22 8.58 3.66
N ALA A 106 -13.01 8.86 3.17
CA ALA A 106 -12.25 7.91 2.36
C ALA A 106 -11.88 6.63 3.13
N MET A 107 -11.63 6.75 4.44
CA MET A 107 -11.34 5.61 5.29
C MET A 107 -12.57 4.72 5.47
N GLU A 108 -13.74 5.29 5.76
CA GLU A 108 -14.99 4.51 5.87
C GLU A 108 -15.36 3.86 4.53
N HIS A 109 -15.27 4.60 3.42
CA HIS A 109 -15.53 4.04 2.10
C HIS A 109 -14.58 2.89 1.75
N LEU A 110 -13.29 2.97 2.14
CA LEU A 110 -12.36 1.86 1.92
C LEU A 110 -12.69 0.64 2.78
N LYS A 111 -13.17 0.80 4.01
CA LYS A 111 -13.65 -0.32 4.83
C LYS A 111 -14.84 -1.01 4.18
N GLU A 112 -15.80 -0.26 3.65
CA GLU A 112 -16.95 -0.79 2.92
C GLU A 112 -16.53 -1.59 1.68
N MET A 113 -15.59 -1.06 0.88
CA MET A 113 -15.04 -1.77 -0.28
C MET A 113 -14.33 -3.07 0.11
N ILE A 114 -13.54 -3.05 1.19
CA ILE A 114 -12.87 -4.26 1.71
C ILE A 114 -13.89 -5.30 2.17
N HIS A 115 -14.96 -4.86 2.83
CA HIS A 115 -16.04 -5.74 3.24
C HIS A 115 -16.77 -6.37 2.05
N ALA A 116 -17.12 -5.57 1.03
CA ALA A 116 -17.71 -6.06 -0.21
C ALA A 116 -16.80 -7.09 -0.92
N TYR A 117 -15.49 -6.83 -0.96
CA TYR A 117 -14.51 -7.77 -1.52
C TYR A 117 -14.47 -9.10 -0.76
N ARG A 118 -14.47 -9.06 0.58
CA ARG A 118 -14.50 -10.27 1.42
C ARG A 118 -15.78 -11.08 1.21
N GLN A 119 -16.94 -10.41 1.12
CA GLN A 119 -18.20 -11.08 0.84
C GLN A 119 -18.18 -11.76 -0.53
N LEU A 120 -17.76 -11.03 -1.57
CA LEU A 120 -17.70 -11.56 -2.93
C LEU A 120 -16.76 -12.78 -3.02
N THR A 121 -15.55 -12.69 -2.48
CA THR A 121 -14.58 -13.81 -2.49
C THR A 121 -15.07 -15.03 -1.71
N THR A 122 -15.83 -14.83 -0.64
CA THR A 122 -16.47 -15.92 0.12
C THR A 122 -17.58 -16.59 -0.70
N HIS A 123 -18.39 -15.81 -1.41
CA HIS A 123 -19.49 -16.33 -2.23
C HIS A 123 -19.02 -17.10 -3.47
N THR A 124 -17.95 -16.66 -4.13
CA THR A 124 -17.45 -17.33 -5.34
C THR A 124 -16.54 -18.53 -5.02
N GLY A 125 -16.27 -18.83 -3.74
CA GLY A 125 -15.29 -19.86 -3.35
C GLY A 125 -13.86 -19.54 -3.78
N ALA A 126 -13.62 -18.33 -4.31
CA ALA A 126 -12.33 -17.80 -4.70
C ALA A 126 -11.65 -17.20 -3.46
N SER A 127 -11.43 -18.02 -2.43
CA SER A 127 -10.65 -17.58 -1.28
C SER A 127 -9.22 -17.27 -1.73
N PRO A 128 -8.65 -16.10 -1.38
CA PRO A 128 -7.31 -15.70 -1.80
C PRO A 128 -6.22 -16.69 -1.34
N GLU A 129 -6.47 -17.47 -0.27
CA GLU A 129 -5.58 -18.55 0.17
C GLU A 129 -5.46 -19.67 -0.87
N HIS A 130 -6.55 -20.00 -1.56
CA HIS A 130 -6.55 -21.05 -2.60
C HIS A 130 -5.91 -20.58 -3.93
N ALA A 131 -5.88 -19.28 -4.19
CA ALA A 131 -5.21 -18.71 -5.36
C ALA A 131 -3.68 -18.71 -5.18
N LEU A 132 -3.18 -18.38 -3.97
CA LEU A 132 -1.76 -18.49 -3.62
C LEU A 132 -1.25 -19.94 -3.66
N GLN A 133 -2.08 -20.92 -3.29
CA GLN A 133 -1.72 -22.34 -3.40
C GLN A 133 -1.66 -22.85 -4.85
N ARG A 134 -2.45 -22.30 -5.78
CA ARG A 134 -2.42 -22.70 -7.20
C ARG A 134 -1.20 -22.18 -7.97
N GLY A 135 -0.46 -21.22 -7.43
CA GLY A 135 0.82 -20.75 -7.99
C GLY A 135 2.04 -21.58 -7.57
N ALA A 136 1.89 -22.44 -6.56
CA ALA A 136 2.94 -23.37 -6.14
C ALA A 136 2.71 -24.73 -6.82
N THR A 137 3.11 -24.85 -8.08
CA THR A 137 3.26 -26.16 -8.72
C THR A 137 4.22 -26.99 -7.88
N PRO A 138 3.82 -28.14 -7.31
CA PRO A 138 4.80 -29.10 -6.85
C PRO A 138 5.44 -29.66 -8.12
N ALA A 139 6.73 -29.36 -8.33
CA ALA A 139 7.56 -30.09 -9.28
C ALA A 139 7.71 -31.53 -8.78
N ARG A 140 6.66 -32.34 -8.95
CA ARG A 140 6.67 -33.77 -8.65
C ARG A 140 6.91 -34.53 -9.95
N GLY A 141 8.13 -35.04 -10.08
CA GLY A 141 8.46 -36.13 -10.98
C GLY A 141 9.12 -35.70 -12.29
N ALA A 142 10.38 -35.27 -12.23
CA ALA A 142 11.28 -35.50 -13.34
C ALA A 142 11.44 -37.03 -13.51
N PRO A 143 11.20 -37.61 -14.69
CA PRO A 143 11.56 -38.99 -14.95
C PRO A 143 13.08 -39.13 -14.98
N THR A 144 13.61 -39.95 -14.07
CA THR A 144 14.99 -40.43 -14.06
C THR A 144 15.39 -40.96 -15.43
N PRO A 145 16.50 -40.49 -16.04
CA PRO A 145 17.05 -41.16 -17.21
C PRO A 145 17.65 -42.52 -16.82
N PRO A 146 17.58 -43.54 -17.69
CA PRO A 146 18.10 -44.88 -17.40
C PRO A 146 19.64 -44.88 -17.26
N PRO A 147 20.22 -45.82 -16.50
CA PRO A 147 21.66 -45.89 -16.29
C PRO A 147 22.38 -46.28 -17.58
N SER A 148 23.28 -45.40 -18.03
CA SER A 148 24.26 -45.68 -19.07
C SER A 148 25.15 -46.85 -18.65
N ALA A 149 25.06 -47.96 -19.38
CA ALA A 149 25.99 -49.06 -19.29
C ALA A 149 27.40 -48.56 -19.67
N HIS A 150 28.34 -48.65 -18.73
CA HIS A 150 29.76 -48.54 -19.03
C HIS A 150 30.24 -49.78 -19.78
N PRO A 151 31.09 -49.61 -20.81
CA PRO A 151 32.20 -50.52 -21.02
C PRO A 151 33.53 -49.78 -20.81
N SER A 152 34.16 -50.11 -19.68
CA SER A 152 35.57 -50.45 -19.54
C SER A 152 36.60 -49.69 -20.38
N ALA A 153 37.18 -48.66 -19.77
CA ALA A 153 38.58 -48.33 -20.04
C ALA A 153 39.48 -49.24 -19.18
N ARG A 154 40.26 -50.12 -19.81
CA ARG A 154 41.46 -50.68 -19.17
C ARG A 154 42.63 -50.62 -20.15
N ARG A 155 43.51 -49.65 -19.88
CA ARG A 155 44.76 -49.39 -20.59
C ARG A 155 45.91 -50.08 -19.86
N ASN A 156 46.83 -50.64 -20.64
CA ASN A 156 48.25 -50.94 -20.38
C ASN A 156 48.70 -52.10 -19.47
N ARG A 157 49.31 -53.11 -20.14
CA ARG A 157 50.70 -53.62 -20.07
C ARG A 157 51.54 -53.40 -18.80
N PRO A 158 52.36 -54.39 -18.42
CA PRO A 158 53.78 -54.41 -18.85
C PRO A 158 54.14 -55.61 -19.75
#